data_AF-A0A2E3D330-F1
#
_entry.id   AF-A0A2E3D330-F1
#
_cell.length_a   1.000
_cell.length_b   1.000
_cell.length_c   1.000
_cell.angle_alpha   90.00
_cell.angle_beta   90.00
_cell.angle_gamma   90.00
#
_symmetry.space_group_name_H-M   'P 1'
#
loop_
_entity.id
_entity.type
_entity.pdbx_description
1 polymer ?
#
loop_
_entity_poly.entity_id
_entity_poly.type
_entity_poly.pdbx_seq_one_letter_code
_entity_poly.pdbx_strand_id
1 'polypeptide(L)'
;MQQTDLSGTWLLIAETEVIKESTNEYIRTNYYQDYYVFEDTSSGVKVEYCADVGGWAPYGVKTMQHFYINVNDEGFTLGDENTLQQTVEYTDEYSPGFLFKKHTTLRRISPVQVIDFGSFDIAGTNVNVSESEHVCVARYWSSLGTTQSLHVAVPYGEGVLEFSIQYYDDLVVGVYEFEEYNDNNQILDVNVHSNDDQFWDLVGSNILAPESATIEILSINTNFISGVFSFVGQDAQEYSGSFSAELP
;
A
#
# COMPACT_ATOMS: atom_id res chain seq x y z
N MET A 1 32.47 -2.69 17.19
CA MET A 1 31.06 -3.08 17.32
C MET A 1 30.52 -3.17 15.91
N GLN A 2 30.00 -4.32 15.51
CA GLN A 2 29.44 -4.53 14.18
C GLN A 2 28.11 -3.80 14.13
N GLN A 3 27.98 -2.86 13.19
CA GLN A 3 26.75 -2.11 12.96
C GLN A 3 25.77 -3.08 12.30
N THR A 4 24.54 -3.21 12.81
CA THR A 4 23.51 -4.08 12.22
C THR A 4 23.28 -3.65 10.77
N ASP A 5 23.48 -4.56 9.82
CA ASP A 5 23.19 -4.32 8.40
C ASP A 5 21.70 -4.44 8.17
N LEU A 6 21.04 -3.35 7.78
CA LEU A 6 19.59 -3.30 7.55
C LEU A 6 19.21 -3.60 6.10
N SER A 7 20.16 -3.92 5.23
CA SER A 7 19.88 -4.16 3.81
C SER A 7 18.91 -5.33 3.59
N GLY A 8 18.04 -5.19 2.58
CA GLY A 8 17.10 -6.21 2.16
C GLY A 8 15.67 -5.69 2.02
N THR A 9 14.73 -6.64 1.92
CA THR A 9 13.30 -6.35 1.80
C THR A 9 12.61 -6.51 3.15
N TRP A 10 11.80 -5.53 3.51
CA TRP A 10 11.13 -5.42 4.80
C TRP A 10 9.62 -5.27 4.62
N LEU A 11 8.86 -6.12 5.29
CA LEU A 11 7.41 -5.97 5.43
C LEU A 11 7.13 -4.99 6.58
N LEU A 12 6.46 -3.88 6.27
CA LEU A 12 5.84 -2.98 7.22
C LEU A 12 4.49 -3.54 7.64
N ILE A 13 4.24 -3.60 8.94
CA ILE A 13 2.93 -3.88 9.53
C ILE A 13 2.64 -2.75 10.51
N ALA A 14 1.58 -1.97 10.26
CA ALA A 14 1.11 -0.93 11.15
C ALA A 14 -0.26 -1.29 11.72
N GLU A 15 -0.37 -1.28 13.04
CA GLU A 15 -1.59 -1.55 13.79
C GLU A 15 -1.94 -0.27 14.56
N THR A 16 -3.03 0.39 14.19
CA THR A 16 -3.48 1.63 14.85
C THR A 16 -4.73 1.36 15.65
N GLU A 17 -4.58 1.26 16.97
CA GLU A 17 -5.70 1.19 17.91
C GLU A 17 -6.37 2.56 17.98
N VAL A 18 -7.70 2.57 17.84
CA VAL A 18 -8.55 3.74 18.01
C VAL A 18 -9.25 3.63 19.36
N ILE A 19 -8.96 4.58 20.25
CA ILE A 19 -9.44 4.59 21.62
C ILE A 19 -10.25 5.87 21.84
N LYS A 20 -11.43 5.75 22.44
CA LYS A 20 -12.24 6.92 22.81
C LYS A 20 -11.62 7.61 24.03
N GLU A 21 -11.13 8.83 23.86
CA GLU A 21 -10.31 9.53 24.85
C GLU A 21 -11.04 9.72 26.19
N SER A 22 -12.31 10.11 26.14
CA SER A 22 -13.12 10.39 27.35
C SER A 22 -13.36 9.19 28.25
N THR A 23 -13.32 7.97 27.70
CA THR A 23 -13.69 6.73 28.40
C THR A 23 -12.56 5.71 28.46
N ASN A 24 -11.47 5.94 27.73
CA ASN A 24 -10.40 4.98 27.48
C ASN A 24 -10.93 3.63 26.93
N GLU A 25 -12.00 3.70 26.13
CA GLU A 25 -12.64 2.53 25.53
C GLU A 25 -12.00 2.23 24.17
N TYR A 26 -11.53 0.99 24.00
CA TYR A 26 -11.08 0.50 22.71
C TYR A 26 -12.26 0.41 21.73
N ILE A 27 -12.09 0.95 20.53
CA ILE A 27 -13.13 0.94 19.48
C ILE A 27 -12.80 -0.08 18.40
N ARG A 28 -11.61 0.03 17.79
CA ARG A 28 -11.14 -0.84 16.70
C ARG A 28 -9.64 -0.70 16.50
N THR A 29 -9.06 -1.62 15.74
CA THR A 29 -7.72 -1.50 15.18
C THR A 29 -7.84 -1.36 13.68
N ASN A 30 -7.12 -0.40 13.11
CA ASN A 30 -6.89 -0.33 11.67
C ASN A 30 -5.51 -0.93 11.37
N TYR A 31 -5.44 -1.74 10.34
CA TYR A 31 -4.24 -2.42 9.90
C TYR A 31 -3.80 -1.89 8.55
N TYR A 32 -2.48 -1.77 8.38
CA TYR A 32 -1.85 -1.44 7.11
C TYR A 32 -0.59 -2.29 6.91
N GLN A 33 -0.43 -2.81 5.70
CA GLN A 33 0.75 -3.56 5.29
C GLN A 33 1.31 -3.03 3.98
N ASP A 34 2.63 -3.01 3.88
CA ASP A 34 3.38 -2.58 2.71
C ASP A 34 4.84 -3.09 2.75
N TYR A 35 5.61 -2.91 1.69
CA TYR A 35 6.98 -3.37 1.56
C TYR A 35 7.95 -2.21 1.33
N TYR A 36 9.07 -2.25 2.04
CA TYR A 36 10.22 -1.40 1.80
C TYR A 36 11.44 -2.20 1.34
N VAL A 37 12.27 -1.53 0.55
CA VAL A 37 13.64 -1.97 0.25
C VAL A 37 14.61 -1.05 0.96
N PHE A 38 15.48 -1.64 1.78
CA PHE A 38 16.54 -0.92 2.49
C PHE A 38 17.89 -1.24 1.86
N GLU A 39 18.72 -0.22 1.68
CA GLU A 39 20.13 -0.34 1.28
C GLU A 39 21.02 0.35 2.34
N ASP A 40 21.81 -0.43 3.07
CA ASP A 40 22.72 0.10 4.09
C ASP A 40 24.02 0.61 3.45
N THR A 41 24.22 1.92 3.50
CA THR A 41 25.37 2.59 2.87
C THR A 41 26.21 3.33 3.90
N SER A 42 27.39 3.78 3.49
CA SER A 42 28.22 4.67 4.33
C SER A 42 27.57 6.00 4.71
N SER A 43 26.53 6.43 3.99
CA SER A 43 25.81 7.70 4.23
C SER A 43 24.54 7.54 5.08
N GLY A 44 24.15 6.32 5.41
CA GLY A 44 22.88 6.00 6.05
C GLY A 44 22.18 4.84 5.33
N VAL A 45 20.92 4.59 5.68
CA VAL A 45 20.12 3.53 5.05
C VAL A 45 19.19 4.18 4.03
N LYS A 46 19.37 3.90 2.74
CA LYS A 46 18.40 4.32 1.73
C LYS A 46 17.10 3.55 1.97
N VAL A 47 15.98 4.26 2.04
CA VAL A 47 14.66 3.67 2.32
C VAL A 47 13.75 3.91 1.13
N GLU A 48 13.47 2.86 0.37
CA GLU A 48 12.60 2.90 -0.80
C GLU A 48 11.29 2.19 -0.49
N TYR A 49 10.16 2.82 -0.83
CA TYR A 49 8.93 2.08 -1.06
C TYR A 49 9.19 1.13 -2.22
N CYS A 50 8.65 -0.09 -2.17
CA CYS A 50 9.02 -1.07 -3.19
C CYS A 50 8.66 -0.61 -4.62
N ALA A 51 7.64 0.24 -4.79
CA ALA A 51 7.21 0.75 -6.09
C ALA A 51 8.12 1.88 -6.61
N ASP A 52 8.85 2.55 -5.72
CA ASP A 52 9.76 3.65 -6.01
C ASP A 52 11.22 3.18 -6.17
N VAL A 53 11.45 1.87 -6.21
CA VAL A 53 12.79 1.29 -6.26
C VAL A 53 13.53 1.74 -7.53
N GLY A 54 14.75 2.24 -7.34
CA GLY A 54 15.57 2.84 -8.40
C GLY A 54 15.33 4.34 -8.57
N GLY A 55 14.31 4.89 -7.92
CA GLY A 55 13.99 6.31 -7.88
C GLY A 55 14.75 7.09 -6.80
N TRP A 56 14.28 8.31 -6.55
CA TRP A 56 14.73 9.10 -5.42
C TRP A 56 14.15 8.53 -4.13
N ALA A 57 14.98 8.37 -3.10
CA ALA A 57 14.53 7.88 -1.81
C ALA A 57 15.20 8.64 -0.66
N PRO A 58 14.49 8.81 0.47
CA PRO A 58 15.08 9.36 1.68
C PRO A 58 16.14 8.42 2.27
N TYR A 59 17.06 9.01 3.03
CA TYR A 59 18.01 8.28 3.84
C TYR A 59 17.58 8.29 5.30
N GLY A 60 17.35 7.11 5.85
CA GLY A 60 17.16 6.89 7.26
C GLY A 60 18.48 6.92 8.05
N VAL A 61 18.38 7.31 9.31
CA VAL A 61 19.52 7.44 10.24
C VAL A 61 19.52 6.30 11.24
N LYS A 62 20.65 5.62 11.36
CA LYS A 62 20.85 4.52 12.32
C LYS A 62 21.73 4.96 13.47
N THR A 63 21.26 4.71 14.69
CA THR A 63 22.02 4.85 15.94
C THR A 63 22.31 3.46 16.51
N MET A 64 22.93 3.39 17.71
CA MET A 64 23.17 2.09 18.36
C MET A 64 21.89 1.36 18.77
N GLN A 65 20.79 2.08 19.00
CA GLN A 65 19.57 1.54 19.60
C GLN A 65 18.34 1.72 18.69
N HIS A 66 18.40 2.68 17.78
CA HIS A 66 17.26 3.07 16.97
C HIS A 66 17.61 3.27 15.50
N PHE A 67 16.63 3.02 14.65
CA PHE A 67 16.62 3.39 13.24
C PHE A 67 15.49 4.40 12.99
N TYR A 68 15.80 5.52 12.35
CA TYR A 68 14.85 6.59 12.03
C TYR A 68 14.69 6.64 10.52
N ILE A 69 13.52 6.24 9.98
CA ILE A 69 13.20 6.47 8.56
C ILE A 69 13.07 7.98 8.32
N ASN A 70 12.38 8.68 9.22
CA ASN A 70 12.31 10.13 9.29
C ASN A 70 12.83 10.59 10.65
N VAL A 71 13.72 11.58 10.67
CA VAL A 71 14.34 12.09 11.91
C VAL A 71 13.38 12.83 12.83
N ASN A 72 12.19 13.20 12.32
CA ASN A 72 11.13 13.84 13.11
C ASN A 72 10.21 12.83 13.80
N ASP A 73 10.27 11.55 13.42
CA ASP A 73 9.43 10.50 13.97
C ASP A 73 10.13 9.83 15.16
N GLU A 74 9.35 9.12 15.97
CA GLU A 74 9.93 8.24 16.99
C GLU A 74 10.78 7.15 16.30
N GLY A 75 11.99 6.90 16.77
CA GLY A 75 12.85 5.90 16.12
C GLY A 75 12.31 4.48 16.31
N PHE A 76 12.46 3.63 15.30
CA PHE A 76 12.27 2.20 15.46
C PHE A 76 13.36 1.65 16.37
N THR A 77 12.98 1.00 17.46
CA THR A 77 13.93 0.26 18.30
C THR A 77 14.47 -0.93 17.52
N LEU A 78 15.79 -1.09 17.53
CA LEU A 78 16.47 -2.27 16.98
C LEU A 78 16.24 -3.44 17.96
N GLY A 79 15.31 -4.33 17.63
CA GLY A 79 14.98 -5.51 18.45
C GLY A 79 16.00 -6.63 18.23
N ASP A 80 15.75 -7.45 17.22
CA ASP A 80 16.71 -8.42 16.68
C ASP A 80 17.15 -7.98 15.27
N GLU A 81 18.04 -8.74 14.62
CA GLU A 81 18.56 -8.38 13.29
C GLU A 81 17.45 -8.28 12.21
N ASN A 82 16.27 -8.85 12.44
CA ASN A 82 15.21 -8.96 11.45
C ASN A 82 13.92 -8.24 11.83
N THR A 83 13.86 -7.56 12.98
CA THR A 83 12.64 -6.94 13.48
C THR A 83 12.93 -5.58 14.10
N LEU A 84 12.27 -4.55 13.58
CA LEU A 84 12.29 -3.20 14.14
C LEU A 84 10.89 -2.83 14.60
N GLN A 85 10.78 -2.14 15.74
CA GLN A 85 9.48 -1.81 16.33
C GLN A 85 9.41 -0.35 16.76
N GLN A 86 8.26 0.28 16.53
CA GLN A 86 7.96 1.65 16.91
C GLN A 86 6.55 1.67 17.52
N THR A 87 6.32 2.50 18.54
CA THR A 87 4.97 2.71 19.09
C THR A 87 4.79 4.20 19.31
N VAL A 88 3.79 4.80 18.68
CA VAL A 88 3.50 6.23 18.77
C VAL A 88 2.07 6.42 19.24
N GLU A 89 1.85 7.37 20.15
CA GLU A 89 0.52 7.82 20.55
C GLU A 89 0.28 9.24 20.05
N TYR A 90 -0.88 9.49 19.43
CA TYR A 90 -1.21 10.80 18.88
C TYR A 90 -2.73 11.04 18.85
N THR A 91 -3.12 12.30 18.68
CA THR A 91 -4.49 12.74 18.43
C THR A 91 -4.58 13.35 17.04
N ASP A 92 -5.71 13.16 16.37
CA ASP A 92 -5.98 13.72 15.04
C ASP A 92 -7.05 14.82 15.14
N GLU A 93 -6.75 16.00 14.57
CA GLU A 93 -7.67 17.14 14.56
C GLU A 93 -8.93 16.89 13.72
N TYR A 94 -8.87 15.99 12.74
CA TYR A 94 -10.01 15.58 11.92
C TYR A 94 -10.88 14.51 12.59
N SER A 95 -10.37 13.92 13.68
CA SER A 95 -11.05 12.88 14.47
C SER A 95 -11.06 13.22 15.97
N PRO A 96 -11.64 14.37 16.38
CA PRO A 96 -11.56 14.83 17.77
C PRO A 96 -12.25 13.88 18.75
N GLY A 97 -11.66 13.74 19.95
CA GLY A 97 -12.17 12.86 21.02
C GLY A 97 -11.70 11.40 20.91
N PHE A 98 -10.80 11.10 19.97
CA PHE A 98 -10.12 9.82 19.85
C PHE A 98 -8.61 9.98 20.06
N LEU A 99 -8.04 8.99 20.75
CA LEU A 99 -6.60 8.76 20.87
C LEU A 99 -6.24 7.61 19.94
N PHE A 100 -5.14 7.77 19.21
CA PHE A 100 -4.61 6.77 18.31
C PHE A 100 -3.29 6.23 18.86
N LYS A 101 -3.20 4.91 18.95
CA LYS A 101 -1.97 4.23 19.34
C LYS A 101 -1.51 3.35 18.20
N LYS A 102 -0.44 3.78 17.52
CA LYS A 102 0.12 3.10 16.35
C LYS A 102 1.32 2.27 16.76
N HIS A 103 1.21 0.96 16.60
CA HIS A 103 2.29 0.01 16.68
C HIS A 103 2.78 -0.33 15.27
N THR A 104 4.02 0.01 14.96
CA THR A 104 4.63 -0.28 13.65
C THR A 104 5.74 -1.31 13.83
N THR A 105 5.67 -2.40 13.07
CA THR A 105 6.70 -3.43 12.99
C THR A 105 7.25 -3.48 11.57
N LEU A 106 8.57 -3.41 11.43
CA LEU A 106 9.28 -3.77 10.20
C LEU A 106 9.90 -5.14 10.40
N ARG A 107 9.53 -6.10 9.55
CA ARG A 107 10.07 -7.46 9.57
C ARG A 107 10.83 -7.73 8.29
N ARG A 108 12.12 -8.06 8.38
CA ARG A 108 12.93 -8.45 7.22
C ARG A 108 12.40 -9.78 6.69
N ILE A 109 11.99 -9.78 5.43
CA ILE A 109 11.50 -10.99 4.74
C ILE A 109 12.57 -11.57 3.81
N SER A 110 13.53 -10.75 3.37
CA SER A 110 14.64 -11.19 2.55
C SER A 110 15.88 -10.32 2.82
N PRO A 111 17.10 -10.90 2.91
CA PRO A 111 18.35 -10.12 2.98
C PRO A 111 18.75 -9.51 1.64
N VAL A 112 18.05 -9.87 0.55
CA VAL A 112 18.22 -9.28 -0.78
C VAL A 112 16.95 -8.55 -1.18
N GLN A 113 17.07 -7.67 -2.17
CA GLN A 113 15.94 -6.98 -2.76
C GLN A 113 15.04 -7.98 -3.51
N VAL A 114 13.75 -8.00 -3.16
CA VAL A 114 12.67 -8.79 -3.78
C VAL A 114 11.44 -7.89 -3.79
N ILE A 115 10.90 -7.56 -4.96
CA ILE A 115 9.82 -6.58 -5.10
C ILE A 115 8.71 -7.07 -6.05
N ASP A 116 8.57 -8.39 -6.15
CA ASP A 116 7.74 -9.08 -7.13
C ASP A 116 6.60 -9.75 -6.36
N PHE A 117 5.63 -8.95 -5.90
CA PHE A 117 4.51 -9.44 -5.10
C PHE A 117 3.22 -9.59 -5.91
N GLY A 118 3.33 -9.78 -7.24
CA GLY A 118 2.15 -9.94 -8.08
C GLY A 118 2.38 -9.61 -9.55
N SER A 119 1.31 -9.16 -10.21
CA SER A 119 1.30 -8.69 -11.59
C SER A 119 0.28 -7.57 -11.74
N PHE A 120 0.53 -6.62 -12.64
CA PHE A 120 -0.44 -5.60 -13.01
C PHE A 120 -0.34 -5.27 -14.49
N ASP A 121 -1.50 -5.37 -15.15
CA ASP A 121 -1.68 -5.00 -16.54
C ASP A 121 -2.85 -4.04 -16.65
N ILE A 122 -2.68 -2.98 -17.43
CA ILE A 122 -3.76 -2.10 -17.86
C ILE A 122 -3.56 -1.74 -19.33
N ALA A 123 -4.63 -1.84 -20.09
CA ALA A 123 -4.69 -1.51 -21.50
C ALA A 123 -5.82 -0.50 -21.73
N GLY A 124 -5.48 0.60 -22.38
CA GLY A 124 -6.40 1.66 -22.78
C GLY A 124 -5.75 2.55 -23.84
N THR A 125 -6.48 3.57 -24.33
CA THR A 125 -5.95 4.45 -25.38
C THR A 125 -4.72 5.24 -24.92
N ASN A 126 -4.78 5.79 -23.70
CA ASN A 126 -3.80 6.73 -23.18
C ASN A 126 -2.78 6.08 -22.23
N VAL A 127 -3.17 5.01 -21.52
CA VAL A 127 -2.32 4.33 -20.54
C VAL A 127 -2.24 2.85 -20.90
N ASN A 128 -1.03 2.34 -21.06
CA ASN A 128 -0.76 0.92 -21.31
C ASN A 128 0.45 0.50 -20.47
N VAL A 129 0.26 -0.45 -19.56
CA VAL A 129 1.30 -0.99 -18.68
C VAL A 129 1.10 -2.49 -18.56
N SER A 130 2.21 -3.22 -18.50
CA SER A 130 2.25 -4.66 -18.23
C SER A 130 3.53 -4.91 -17.43
N GLU A 131 3.38 -5.28 -16.16
CA GLU A 131 4.48 -5.44 -15.21
C GLU A 131 4.24 -6.66 -14.30
N SER A 132 5.30 -7.42 -14.06
CA SER A 132 5.29 -8.64 -13.25
C SER A 132 6.58 -8.86 -12.45
N GLU A 133 7.61 -8.05 -12.70
CA GLU A 133 8.91 -8.12 -12.03
C GLU A 133 9.05 -7.04 -10.97
N HIS A 134 8.30 -5.93 -11.03
CA HIS A 134 8.32 -4.88 -10.01
C HIS A 134 6.90 -4.52 -9.57
N VAL A 135 6.29 -5.40 -8.78
CA VAL A 135 4.90 -5.25 -8.32
C VAL A 135 4.80 -5.20 -6.82
N CYS A 136 4.23 -4.10 -6.35
CA CYS A 136 4.07 -3.78 -4.96
C CYS A 136 2.63 -3.92 -4.53
N VAL A 137 2.45 -4.49 -3.35
CA VAL A 137 1.12 -4.73 -2.79
C VAL A 137 1.04 -4.05 -1.45
N ALA A 138 0.03 -3.19 -1.30
CA ALA A 138 -0.34 -2.63 -0.03
C ALA A 138 -1.78 -3.02 0.32
N ARG A 139 -2.03 -3.24 1.61
CA ARG A 139 -3.34 -3.67 2.10
C ARG A 139 -3.74 -2.88 3.33
N TYR A 140 -5.00 -2.47 3.37
CA TYR A 140 -5.63 -1.80 4.50
C TYR A 140 -6.88 -2.55 4.92
N TRP A 141 -7.10 -2.73 6.22
CA TRP A 141 -8.34 -3.31 6.76
C TRP A 141 -8.57 -2.90 8.21
N SER A 142 -9.71 -3.25 8.79
CA SER A 142 -10.04 -2.94 10.18
C SER A 142 -10.59 -4.15 10.94
N SER A 143 -10.39 -4.19 12.25
CA SER A 143 -10.97 -5.23 13.12
C SER A 143 -12.49 -5.12 13.29
N LEU A 144 -13.05 -3.92 13.08
CA LEU A 144 -14.48 -3.62 13.23
C LEU A 144 -15.11 -3.22 11.89
N GLY A 145 -14.30 -2.75 10.94
CA GLY A 145 -14.77 -2.43 9.60
C GLY A 145 -14.86 -3.69 8.75
N THR A 146 -15.93 -3.81 8.00
CA THR A 146 -16.03 -4.76 6.89
C THR A 146 -15.23 -4.28 5.68
N THR A 147 -14.80 -3.01 5.67
CA THR A 147 -14.05 -2.43 4.57
C THR A 147 -12.60 -2.87 4.56
N GLN A 148 -12.13 -3.27 3.38
CA GLN A 148 -10.75 -3.58 3.08
C GLN A 148 -10.35 -2.83 1.81
N SER A 149 -9.05 -2.54 1.66
CA SER A 149 -8.49 -1.98 0.44
C SER A 149 -7.26 -2.76 0.03
N LEU A 150 -7.16 -3.05 -1.25
CA LEU A 150 -5.99 -3.64 -1.90
C LEU A 150 -5.45 -2.63 -2.90
N HIS A 151 -4.15 -2.41 -2.85
CA HIS A 151 -3.42 -1.54 -3.77
C HIS A 151 -2.34 -2.38 -4.45
N VAL A 152 -2.26 -2.29 -5.77
CA VAL A 152 -1.25 -2.93 -6.60
C VAL A 152 -0.55 -1.83 -7.38
N ALA A 153 0.72 -1.61 -7.07
CA ALA A 153 1.52 -0.51 -7.58
C ALA A 153 2.71 -1.01 -8.40
N VAL A 154 3.01 -0.32 -9.49
CA VAL A 154 4.13 -0.64 -10.39
C VAL A 154 4.86 0.63 -10.84
N PRO A 155 6.15 0.55 -11.21
CA PRO A 155 6.84 1.68 -11.81
C PRO A 155 6.16 2.18 -13.09
N TYR A 156 6.06 3.50 -13.25
CA TYR A 156 5.50 4.13 -14.44
C TYR A 156 6.17 5.48 -14.69
N GLY A 157 6.94 5.60 -15.78
CA GLY A 157 7.70 6.81 -16.07
C GLY A 157 8.76 7.09 -15.00
N GLU A 158 8.69 8.27 -14.39
CA GLU A 158 9.52 8.66 -13.23
C GLU A 158 8.78 8.45 -11.89
N GLY A 159 7.54 7.97 -11.93
CA GLY A 159 6.70 7.71 -10.76
C GLY A 159 6.16 6.28 -10.71
N VAL A 160 4.94 6.17 -10.19
CA VAL A 160 4.23 4.91 -9.92
C VAL A 160 2.84 4.97 -10.52
N LEU A 161 2.35 3.84 -11.01
CA LEU A 161 0.96 3.62 -11.35
C LEU A 161 0.38 2.61 -10.37
N GLU A 162 -0.70 2.98 -9.68
CA GLU A 162 -1.36 2.16 -8.66
C GLU A 162 -2.80 1.88 -9.06
N PHE A 163 -3.17 0.61 -9.10
CA PHE A 163 -4.56 0.17 -9.08
C PHE A 163 -5.01 -0.08 -7.64
N SER A 164 -6.14 0.49 -7.24
CA SER A 164 -6.72 0.23 -5.93
C SER A 164 -8.18 -0.19 -6.02
N ILE A 165 -8.57 -1.12 -5.16
CA ILE A 165 -9.94 -1.53 -4.94
C ILE A 165 -10.27 -1.45 -3.46
N GLN A 166 -11.43 -0.88 -3.13
CA GLN A 166 -12.00 -0.91 -1.80
C GLN A 166 -13.27 -1.76 -1.82
N TYR A 167 -13.45 -2.62 -0.82
CA TYR A 167 -14.57 -3.56 -0.80
C TYR A 167 -15.04 -3.88 0.63
N TYR A 168 -16.30 -4.29 0.76
CA TYR A 168 -16.86 -4.83 1.99
C TYR A 168 -16.65 -6.34 2.09
N ASP A 169 -16.53 -6.80 3.34
CA ASP A 169 -16.39 -8.20 3.74
C ASP A 169 -15.27 -8.91 2.97
N ASP A 170 -15.30 -10.24 2.96
CA ASP A 170 -14.36 -11.02 2.17
C ASP A 170 -14.89 -11.19 0.74
N LEU A 171 -14.03 -10.94 -0.25
CA LEU A 171 -14.31 -11.27 -1.63
C LEU A 171 -14.30 -12.79 -1.82
N VAL A 172 -15.15 -13.27 -2.71
CA VAL A 172 -15.11 -14.63 -3.25
C VAL A 172 -14.86 -14.58 -4.76
N VAL A 173 -14.51 -15.72 -5.36
CA VAL A 173 -14.43 -15.82 -6.83
C VAL A 173 -15.79 -15.47 -7.44
N GLY A 174 -15.81 -14.53 -8.38
CA GLY A 174 -17.05 -14.01 -8.96
C GLY A 174 -16.87 -12.65 -9.63
N VAL A 175 -17.96 -12.17 -10.22
CA VAL A 175 -18.04 -10.85 -10.89
C VAL A 175 -18.72 -9.87 -9.96
N TYR A 176 -18.12 -8.69 -9.85
CA TYR A 176 -18.57 -7.58 -9.04
C TYR A 176 -18.76 -6.35 -9.92
N GLU A 177 -19.79 -5.59 -9.60
CA GLU A 177 -20.04 -4.28 -10.19
C GLU A 177 -19.66 -3.22 -9.16
N PHE A 178 -19.09 -2.15 -9.67
CA PHE A 178 -18.91 -0.89 -8.96
C PHE A 178 -19.73 0.18 -9.68
N GLU A 179 -20.39 1.02 -8.90
CA GLU A 179 -21.14 2.19 -9.35
C GLU A 179 -20.99 3.26 -8.27
N GLU A 180 -20.57 4.45 -8.66
CA GLU A 180 -20.37 5.58 -7.74
C GLU A 180 -21.67 5.85 -6.97
N TYR A 181 -21.57 6.02 -5.64
CA TYR A 181 -22.71 6.24 -4.73
C TYR A 181 -23.69 5.07 -4.57
N ASN A 182 -23.37 3.86 -5.03
CA ASN A 182 -24.17 2.68 -4.77
C ASN A 182 -23.62 1.86 -3.60
N ASP A 183 -24.07 2.21 -2.38
CA ASP A 183 -23.66 1.55 -1.13
C ASP A 183 -24.10 0.08 -1.01
N ASN A 184 -24.88 -0.45 -1.96
CA ASN A 184 -25.25 -1.87 -1.97
C ASN A 184 -24.22 -2.77 -2.66
N ASN A 185 -23.29 -2.18 -3.43
CA ASN A 185 -22.24 -2.92 -4.10
C ASN A 185 -21.17 -3.35 -3.09
N GLN A 186 -20.62 -4.55 -3.29
CA GLN A 186 -19.54 -5.03 -2.43
C GLN A 186 -18.23 -4.31 -2.74
N ILE A 187 -18.01 -3.89 -3.99
CA ILE A 187 -16.91 -2.98 -4.35
C ILE A 187 -17.41 -1.55 -4.14
N LEU A 188 -16.66 -0.78 -3.36
CA LEU A 188 -17.00 0.58 -2.91
C LEU A 188 -16.24 1.65 -3.66
N ASP A 189 -15.06 1.30 -4.15
CA ASP A 189 -14.19 2.22 -4.84
C ASP A 189 -13.22 1.44 -5.74
N VAL A 190 -12.93 2.00 -6.90
CA VAL A 190 -11.98 1.46 -7.87
C VAL A 190 -11.26 2.63 -8.48
N ASN A 191 -9.94 2.67 -8.36
CA ASN A 191 -9.15 3.77 -8.88
C ASN A 191 -7.87 3.28 -9.55
N VAL A 192 -7.40 4.03 -10.54
CA VAL A 192 -6.03 3.96 -11.04
C VAL A 192 -5.38 5.32 -10.84
N HIS A 193 -4.41 5.42 -9.95
CA HIS A 193 -3.71 6.66 -9.60
C HIS A 193 -2.27 6.63 -10.10
N SER A 194 -1.74 7.79 -10.49
CA SER A 194 -0.31 7.96 -10.74
C SER A 194 0.18 9.31 -10.25
N ASN A 195 1.41 9.34 -9.73
CA ASN A 195 2.13 10.57 -9.42
C ASN A 195 3.08 11.02 -10.55
N ASP A 196 3.07 10.34 -11.70
CA ASP A 196 3.88 10.69 -12.85
C ASP A 196 3.21 11.80 -13.70
N ASP A 197 3.99 12.81 -14.09
CA ASP A 197 3.49 13.96 -14.85
C ASP A 197 2.97 13.55 -16.24
N GLN A 198 3.54 12.51 -16.88
CA GLN A 198 3.08 12.05 -18.18
C GLN A 198 1.69 11.41 -18.08
N PHE A 199 1.37 10.73 -16.98
CA PHE A 199 0.01 10.23 -16.74
C PHE A 199 -1.00 11.38 -16.73
N TRP A 200 -0.68 12.46 -16.01
CA TRP A 200 -1.52 13.66 -15.98
C TRP A 200 -1.69 14.23 -17.38
N ASP A 201 -0.62 14.43 -18.13
CA ASP A 201 -0.69 15.00 -19.48
C ASP A 201 -1.57 14.17 -20.44
N LEU A 202 -1.60 12.85 -20.26
CA LEU A 202 -2.36 11.92 -21.11
C LEU A 202 -3.84 11.81 -20.74
N VAL A 203 -4.17 11.82 -19.45
CA VAL A 203 -5.54 11.59 -18.93
C VAL A 203 -6.23 12.88 -18.48
N GLY A 204 -5.46 13.94 -18.22
CA GLY A 204 -5.94 15.23 -17.70
C GLY A 204 -6.08 15.28 -16.17
N SER A 205 -5.63 14.25 -15.46
CA SER A 205 -5.76 14.06 -14.01
C SER A 205 -4.67 13.11 -13.50
N ASN A 206 -4.33 13.16 -12.22
CA ASN A 206 -3.45 12.17 -11.57
C ASN A 206 -4.21 10.88 -11.17
N ILE A 207 -5.50 10.79 -11.49
CA ILE A 207 -6.36 9.66 -11.14
C ILE A 207 -7.41 9.37 -12.23
N LEU A 208 -7.54 8.09 -12.57
CA LEU A 208 -8.69 7.48 -13.23
C LEU A 208 -9.65 6.93 -12.17
N ALA A 209 -10.75 7.64 -11.94
CA ALA A 209 -11.80 7.33 -10.98
C ALA A 209 -13.12 7.13 -11.77
N PRO A 210 -13.40 5.92 -12.26
CA PRO A 210 -14.58 5.65 -13.05
C PRO A 210 -15.87 5.84 -12.25
N GLU A 211 -16.96 6.22 -12.91
CA GLU A 211 -18.30 6.22 -12.28
C GLU A 211 -18.88 4.79 -12.18
N SER A 212 -18.35 3.86 -12.99
CA SER A 212 -18.75 2.44 -12.98
C SER A 212 -17.61 1.54 -13.45
N ALA A 213 -17.48 0.36 -12.84
CA ALA A 213 -16.50 -0.64 -13.25
C ALA A 213 -17.04 -2.06 -13.06
N THR A 214 -16.45 -2.99 -13.81
CA THR A 214 -16.64 -4.44 -13.60
C THR A 214 -15.32 -5.04 -13.14
N ILE A 215 -15.37 -5.86 -12.09
CA ILE A 215 -14.21 -6.54 -11.50
C ILE A 215 -14.57 -8.02 -11.37
N GLU A 216 -13.80 -8.89 -12.01
CA GLU A 216 -13.94 -10.33 -11.85
C GLU A 216 -12.77 -10.86 -11.03
N ILE A 217 -13.07 -11.37 -9.84
CA ILE A 217 -12.10 -12.07 -8.99
C ILE A 217 -11.99 -13.50 -9.51
N LEU A 218 -10.79 -13.85 -9.99
CA LEU A 218 -10.49 -15.14 -10.60
C LEU A 218 -9.98 -16.15 -9.57
N SER A 219 -9.25 -15.69 -8.57
CA SER A 219 -8.71 -16.50 -7.48
C SER A 219 -8.59 -15.66 -6.22
N ILE A 220 -8.95 -16.24 -5.08
CA ILE A 220 -8.70 -15.63 -3.78
C ILE A 220 -8.49 -16.69 -2.71
N ASN A 221 -7.45 -16.49 -1.89
CA ASN A 221 -7.19 -17.22 -0.66
C ASN A 221 -6.43 -16.30 0.32
N THR A 222 -6.01 -16.84 1.47
CA THR A 222 -5.36 -16.08 2.52
C THR A 222 -4.10 -15.34 2.06
N ASN A 223 -3.38 -15.86 1.08
CA ASN A 223 -2.07 -15.37 0.66
C ASN A 223 -2.04 -14.87 -0.79
N PHE A 224 -3.18 -14.87 -1.49
CA PHE A 224 -3.21 -14.52 -2.90
C PHE A 224 -4.59 -14.05 -3.35
N ILE A 225 -4.61 -13.03 -4.19
CA ILE A 225 -5.79 -12.58 -4.91
C ILE A 225 -5.41 -12.26 -6.36
N SER A 226 -6.27 -12.59 -7.31
CA SER A 226 -6.15 -12.14 -8.68
C SER A 226 -7.51 -11.86 -9.31
N GLY A 227 -7.50 -10.96 -10.29
CA GLY A 227 -8.71 -10.59 -11.00
C GLY A 227 -8.43 -9.85 -12.30
N VAL A 228 -9.51 -9.56 -13.00
CA VAL A 228 -9.55 -8.65 -14.15
C VAL A 228 -10.51 -7.52 -13.87
N PHE A 229 -10.28 -6.38 -14.51
CA PHE A 229 -11.15 -5.22 -14.39
C PHE A 229 -11.40 -4.59 -15.76
N SER A 230 -12.50 -3.85 -15.87
CA SER A 230 -12.80 -2.98 -17.00
C SER A 230 -13.65 -1.79 -16.58
N PHE A 231 -13.36 -0.61 -17.10
CA PHE A 231 -14.09 0.62 -16.81
C PHE A 231 -13.93 1.67 -17.91
N VAL A 232 -14.70 2.75 -17.82
CA VAL A 232 -14.53 3.96 -18.64
C VAL A 232 -13.94 5.07 -17.77
N GLY A 233 -12.80 5.62 -18.17
CA GLY A 233 -12.14 6.72 -17.46
C GLY A 233 -12.86 8.06 -17.63
N GLN A 234 -12.50 9.06 -16.83
CA GLN A 234 -13.08 10.42 -16.95
C GLN A 234 -12.65 11.13 -18.24
N ASP A 235 -11.63 10.62 -18.93
CA ASP A 235 -11.23 11.02 -20.28
C ASP A 235 -12.09 10.37 -21.38
N ALA A 236 -13.16 9.67 -20.99
CA ALA A 236 -14.09 8.93 -21.83
C ALA A 236 -13.43 7.82 -22.67
N GLN A 237 -12.28 7.31 -22.23
CA GLN A 237 -11.62 6.14 -22.82
C GLN A 237 -11.94 4.86 -22.05
N GLU A 238 -11.95 3.74 -22.76
CA GLU A 238 -12.12 2.41 -22.16
C GLU A 238 -10.76 1.89 -21.68
N TYR A 239 -10.77 1.31 -20.49
CA TYR A 239 -9.64 0.64 -19.87
C TYR A 239 -10.03 -0.76 -19.44
N SER A 240 -9.09 -1.69 -19.57
CA SER A 240 -9.23 -3.05 -19.05
C SER A 240 -7.88 -3.59 -18.65
N GLY A 241 -7.87 -4.58 -17.76
CA GLY A 241 -6.62 -5.07 -17.23
C GLY A 241 -6.75 -6.27 -16.31
N SER A 242 -5.62 -6.68 -15.77
CA SER A 242 -5.50 -7.77 -14.80
C SER A 242 -4.63 -7.34 -13.63
N PHE A 243 -4.90 -7.93 -12.48
CA PHE A 243 -4.02 -7.81 -11.33
C PHE A 243 -3.86 -9.17 -10.65
N SER A 244 -2.72 -9.35 -10.02
CA SER A 244 -2.52 -10.36 -8.98
C SER A 244 -1.68 -9.77 -7.86
N ALA A 245 -1.90 -10.27 -6.66
CA ALA A 245 -1.23 -9.82 -5.46
C ALA A 245 -0.98 -11.00 -4.51
N GLU A 246 0.28 -11.20 -4.13
CA GLU A 246 0.67 -12.04 -3.01
C GLU A 246 0.40 -11.27 -1.71
N LEU A 247 -0.44 -11.85 -0.85
CA LEU A 247 -0.83 -11.24 0.42
C LEU A 247 0.09 -11.77 1.54
N PRO A 248 0.64 -10.90 2.40
CA PRO A 248 1.61 -11.26 3.45
C PRO A 248 1.04 -12.02 4.65
#